data_AF-A0A819Y6K2-F1
#
_entry.id   AF-A0A819Y6K2-F1
#
_cell.length_a   1.000
_cell.length_b   1.000
_cell.length_c   1.000
_cell.angle_alpha   90.00
_cell.angle_beta   90.00
_cell.angle_gamma   90.00
#
_symmetry.space_group_name_H-M   'P 1'
#
loop_
_entity.id
_entity.type
_entity.pdbx_description
1 polymer ?
#
loop_
_entity_poly.entity_id
_entity_poly.type
_entity_poly.pdbx_seq_one_letter_code
_entity_poly.pdbx_strand_id
1 'polypeptide(L)'
;YVDSRNVEFISFPIGDQFICRDDEKLLDFCLNLSRRIKEDHQKILIHCRGGHGRTGTIMSILIGILFKLDADDAMNHNFLSQQQRLRIKGRTSPMHPRQCEQVRKVLKMYKDQQPNLINREI
;
A
#
# COMPACT_ATOMS: atom_id res chain seq x y z
N TYR A 1 -13.65 15.81 19.49
CA TYR A 1 -12.24 16.24 19.62
C TYR A 1 -11.39 14.98 19.70
N VAL A 2 -10.52 14.76 18.72
CA VAL A 2 -9.57 13.63 18.75
C VAL A 2 -8.40 14.09 19.62
N ASP A 3 -8.15 13.38 20.72
CA ASP A 3 -7.01 13.64 21.59
C ASP A 3 -5.71 13.50 20.78
N SER A 4 -4.93 14.58 20.66
CA SER A 4 -3.68 14.60 19.90
C SER A 4 -2.56 13.77 20.56
N ARG A 5 -2.80 13.21 21.75
CA ARG A 5 -1.81 12.44 22.53
C ARG A 5 -1.74 10.95 22.18
N ASN A 6 -2.49 10.47 21.18
CA ASN A 6 -2.56 9.05 20.86
C ASN A 6 -2.31 8.74 19.36
N VAL A 7 -1.34 9.42 18.74
CA VAL A 7 -0.89 9.16 17.37
C VAL A 7 0.52 8.60 17.40
N GLU A 8 0.69 7.37 16.87
CA GLU A 8 2.00 6.76 16.65
C GLU A 8 2.56 7.19 15.29
N PHE A 9 3.82 7.62 15.26
CA PHE A 9 4.54 7.94 14.04
C PHE A 9 5.47 6.79 13.65
N ILE A 10 5.20 6.17 12.51
CA ILE A 10 6.03 5.10 11.96
C ILE A 10 6.71 5.61 10.69
N SER A 11 8.04 5.58 10.65
CA SER A 11 8.83 6.04 9.51
C SER A 11 9.32 4.86 8.67
N PHE A 12 9.04 4.89 7.37
CA PHE A 12 9.60 3.96 6.39
C PHE A 12 10.23 4.75 5.23
N PRO A 13 11.57 4.91 5.23
CA PRO A 13 12.24 5.83 4.32
C PRO A 13 12.25 5.32 2.88
N ILE A 14 11.57 6.04 1.99
CA ILE A 14 11.66 5.88 0.53
C ILE A 14 12.04 7.22 -0.08
N GLY A 15 13.13 7.25 -0.84
CA GLY A 15 13.62 8.45 -1.54
C GLY A 15 12.55 9.06 -2.44
N ASP A 16 12.57 10.39 -2.62
CA ASP A 16 11.53 11.04 -3.42
C ASP A 16 11.56 10.57 -4.88
N GLN A 17 10.39 10.19 -5.42
CA GLN A 17 10.25 9.56 -6.76
C GLN A 17 10.93 8.20 -6.94
N PHE A 18 11.56 7.64 -5.90
CA PHE A 18 12.18 6.32 -5.93
C PHE A 18 11.24 5.21 -5.42
N ILE A 19 11.77 3.99 -5.45
CA ILE A 19 11.23 2.76 -4.87
C ILE A 19 11.98 2.40 -3.58
N CYS A 20 11.42 1.52 -2.74
CA CYS A 20 12.20 0.90 -1.68
C CYS A 20 13.34 0.08 -2.31
N ARG A 21 14.53 0.03 -1.68
CA ARG A 21 15.65 -0.78 -2.20
C ARG A 21 15.54 -2.26 -1.79
N ASP A 22 14.74 -2.54 -0.78
CA ASP A 22 14.61 -3.83 -0.13
C ASP A 22 13.13 -4.23 -0.14
N ASP A 23 12.79 -5.16 -1.02
CA ASP A 23 11.41 -5.58 -1.24
C ASP A 23 10.88 -6.44 -0.08
N GLU A 24 11.75 -7.17 0.62
CA GLU A 24 11.39 -7.96 1.80
C GLU A 24 11.02 -7.04 2.96
N LYS A 25 11.84 -6.02 3.24
CA LYS A 25 11.49 -5.01 4.25
C LYS A 25 10.24 -4.23 3.92
N LEU A 26 10.00 -3.97 2.64
CA LEU A 26 8.77 -3.32 2.19
C LEU A 26 7.56 -4.23 2.43
N LEU A 27 7.69 -5.53 2.13
CA LEU A 27 6.64 -6.51 2.41
C LEU A 27 6.37 -6.62 3.92
N ASP A 28 7.40 -6.79 4.75
CA ASP A 28 7.28 -6.88 6.21
C ASP A 28 6.60 -5.64 6.80
N PHE A 29 6.98 -4.45 6.31
CA PHE A 29 6.36 -3.20 6.71
C PHE A 29 4.86 -3.18 6.36
N CYS A 30 4.50 -3.57 5.13
CA CYS A 30 3.11 -3.64 4.71
C CYS A 30 2.31 -4.72 5.47
N LEU A 31 2.92 -5.87 5.79
CA LEU A 31 2.30 -6.90 6.62
C LEU A 31 2.02 -6.37 8.03
N ASN A 32 2.97 -5.67 8.65
CA ASN A 32 2.77 -5.03 9.95
C ASN A 32 1.61 -4.03 9.95
N LEU A 33 1.55 -3.17 8.93
CA LEU A 33 0.44 -2.22 8.78
C LEU A 33 -0.90 -2.92 8.52
N SER A 34 -0.92 -3.97 7.70
CA SER A 34 -2.15 -4.75 7.43
C SER A 34 -2.70 -5.41 8.70
N ARG A 35 -1.83 -5.94 9.56
CA ARG A 35 -2.16 -6.52 10.85
C ARG A 35 -2.79 -5.47 11.78
N ARG A 36 -2.16 -4.29 11.89
CA ARG A 36 -2.68 -3.15 12.66
C ARG A 36 -4.07 -2.70 12.20
N ILE A 37 -4.33 -2.70 10.89
CA ILE A 37 -5.66 -2.37 10.35
C ILE A 37 -6.68 -3.47 10.70
N LYS A 38 -6.34 -4.73 10.42
CA LYS A 38 -7.30 -5.84 10.43
C LYS A 38 -7.58 -6.39 11.83
N GLU A 39 -6.54 -6.53 12.63
CA GLU A 39 -6.60 -7.17 13.96
C GLU A 39 -6.70 -6.11 15.06
N ASP A 40 -5.86 -5.08 15.01
CA ASP A 40 -5.83 -4.03 16.04
C ASP A 40 -6.90 -2.93 15.79
N HIS A 41 -7.66 -3.03 14.68
CA HIS A 41 -8.67 -2.08 14.22
C HIS A 41 -8.19 -0.61 14.16
N GLN A 42 -6.89 -0.41 13.90
CA GLN A 42 -6.29 0.92 13.86
C GLN A 42 -6.61 1.65 12.55
N LYS A 43 -6.85 2.96 12.66
CA LYS A 43 -6.91 3.87 11.51
C LYS A 43 -5.49 4.36 11.22
N ILE A 44 -5.04 4.20 9.98
CA ILE A 44 -3.71 4.66 9.55
C ILE A 44 -3.81 5.81 8.55
N LEU A 45 -2.89 6.77 8.67
CA LEU A 45 -2.68 7.83 7.69
C LEU A 45 -1.34 7.61 7.00
N ILE A 46 -1.38 7.35 5.69
CA ILE A 46 -0.17 7.20 4.88
C ILE A 46 0.04 8.47 4.06
N HIS A 47 1.20 9.08 4.21
CA HIS A 47 1.54 10.28 3.45
C HIS A 47 2.97 10.23 2.89
N CYS A 48 3.22 11.06 1.89
CA CYS A 48 4.55 11.43 1.43
C CYS A 48 4.52 12.94 1.11
N ARG A 49 5.52 13.47 0.40
CA ARG A 49 5.51 14.90 0.02
C ARG A 49 4.30 15.27 -0.84
N GLY A 50 3.95 14.41 -1.80
CA GLY A 50 2.87 14.67 -2.76
C GLY A 50 1.62 13.81 -2.57
N GLY A 51 1.66 12.75 -1.77
CA GLY A 51 0.52 11.86 -1.50
C GLY A 51 0.08 10.94 -2.65
N HIS A 52 0.94 10.67 -3.64
CA HIS A 52 0.61 9.86 -4.84
C HIS A 52 1.63 8.76 -5.14
N GLY A 53 2.90 9.09 -5.38
CA GLY A 53 3.90 8.08 -5.81
C GLY A 53 4.18 7.03 -4.73
N ARG A 54 4.94 7.41 -3.69
CA ARG A 54 5.30 6.53 -2.57
C ARG A 54 4.09 6.09 -1.74
N THR A 55 3.17 7.01 -1.47
CA THR A 55 1.88 6.70 -0.83
C THR A 55 1.13 5.67 -1.65
N GLY A 56 1.10 5.81 -2.97
CA GLY A 56 0.43 4.89 -3.86
C GLY A 56 1.04 3.50 -3.81
N THR A 57 2.37 3.39 -3.79
CA THR A 57 3.06 2.10 -3.62
C THR A 57 2.60 1.37 -2.35
N ILE A 58 2.65 2.04 -1.20
CA ILE A 58 2.23 1.43 0.08
C ILE A 58 0.73 1.09 0.04
N MET A 59 -0.11 2.02 -0.39
CA MET A 59 -1.56 1.81 -0.44
C MET A 59 -1.96 0.65 -1.34
N SER A 60 -1.36 0.52 -2.53
CA SER A 60 -1.65 -0.57 -3.46
C SER A 60 -1.21 -1.92 -2.90
N ILE A 61 -0.05 -2.01 -2.24
CA ILE A 61 0.37 -3.26 -1.57
C ILE A 61 -0.61 -3.61 -0.44
N LEU A 62 -1.01 -2.65 0.38
CA LEU A 62 -1.96 -2.89 1.47
C LEU A 62 -3.32 -3.35 0.97
N ILE A 63 -3.86 -2.72 -0.09
CA ILE A 63 -5.12 -3.15 -0.72
C ILE A 63 -4.99 -4.59 -1.22
N GLY A 64 -3.89 -4.93 -1.91
CA GLY A 64 -3.63 -6.29 -2.39
C GLY A 64 -3.62 -7.32 -1.26
N ILE A 65 -2.95 -7.01 -0.14
CA ILE A 65 -2.89 -7.90 1.04
C ILE A 65 -4.27 -8.03 1.71
N LEU A 66 -4.94 -6.92 2.01
CA LEU A 66 -6.17 -6.89 2.80
C LEU A 66 -7.36 -7.53 2.06
N PHE A 67 -7.45 -7.30 0.74
CA PHE A 67 -8.54 -7.77 -0.09
C PHE A 67 -8.17 -8.98 -0.97
N LYS A 68 -6.95 -9.51 -0.83
CA LYS A 68 -6.42 -10.63 -1.63
C LYS A 68 -6.48 -10.40 -3.14
N LEU A 69 -6.27 -9.15 -3.56
CA LEU A 69 -6.28 -8.77 -4.97
C LEU A 69 -4.93 -9.00 -5.63
N ASP A 70 -4.92 -9.12 -6.95
CA ASP A 70 -3.67 -8.97 -7.70
C ASP A 70 -3.18 -7.52 -7.71
N ALA A 71 -1.97 -7.33 -8.25
CA ALA A 71 -1.33 -6.04 -8.21
C ALA A 71 -2.04 -5.00 -9.08
N ASP A 72 -2.55 -5.38 -10.25
CA ASP A 72 -3.16 -4.43 -11.17
C ASP A 72 -4.54 -4.00 -10.66
N ASP A 73 -5.32 -4.94 -10.11
CA ASP A 73 -6.58 -4.66 -9.42
C ASP A 73 -6.35 -3.77 -8.19
N ALA A 74 -5.34 -4.08 -7.36
CA ALA A 74 -5.04 -3.28 -6.18
C ALA A 74 -4.58 -1.86 -6.53
N MET A 75 -3.82 -1.69 -7.62
CA MET A 75 -3.46 -0.37 -8.16
C MET A 75 -4.67 0.37 -8.71
N ASN A 76 -5.57 -0.32 -9.41
CA ASN A 76 -6.79 0.28 -9.94
C ASN A 76 -7.73 0.74 -8.81
N HIS A 77 -7.92 -0.09 -7.78
CA HIS A 77 -8.67 0.29 -6.58
C HIS A 77 -8.09 1.54 -5.91
N ASN A 78 -6.77 1.58 -5.72
CA ASN A 78 -6.09 2.76 -5.19
C ASN A 78 -6.36 3.99 -6.07
N PHE A 79 -6.15 3.89 -7.38
CA PHE A 79 -6.40 4.97 -8.32
C PHE A 79 -7.82 5.50 -8.22
N LEU A 80 -8.84 4.65 -8.26
CA LEU A 80 -10.24 5.05 -8.16
C LEU A 80 -10.54 5.75 -6.82
N SER A 81 -9.99 5.26 -5.71
CA SER A 81 -10.11 5.93 -4.40
C SER A 81 -9.46 7.32 -4.40
N GLN A 82 -8.31 7.49 -5.05
CA GLN A 82 -7.63 8.79 -5.15
C GLN A 82 -8.44 9.79 -5.98
N GLN A 83 -9.12 9.33 -7.04
CA GLN A 83 -9.93 10.18 -7.91
C GLN A 83 -11.15 10.79 -7.22
N GLN A 84 -11.55 10.25 -6.07
CA GLN A 84 -12.59 10.82 -5.20
C GLN A 84 -12.11 12.03 -4.40
N ARG A 85 -10.81 12.35 -4.40
CA ARG A 85 -10.26 13.52 -3.69
C ARG A 85 -10.72 14.82 -4.35
N LEU A 86 -11.19 15.76 -3.53
CA LEU A 86 -11.72 17.05 -4.00
C LEU A 86 -10.67 17.94 -4.69
N ARG A 87 -9.39 17.83 -4.29
CA ARG A 87 -8.35 18.81 -4.66
C ARG A 87 -7.32 18.33 -5.67
N ILE A 88 -7.22 17.03 -5.93
CA ILE A 88 -6.18 16.48 -6.81
C ILE A 88 -6.79 15.36 -7.64
N LYS A 89 -6.95 15.61 -8.94
CA LYS A 89 -7.50 14.67 -9.93
C LYS A 89 -6.49 14.46 -11.06
N GLY A 90 -6.51 13.28 -11.67
CA GLY A 90 -5.76 13.00 -12.90
C GLY A 90 -4.29 12.61 -12.69
N ARG A 91 -3.90 12.24 -11.46
CA ARG A 91 -2.59 11.66 -11.18
C ARG A 91 -2.72 10.19 -10.85
N THR A 92 -1.92 9.36 -11.50
CA THR A 92 -1.81 7.93 -11.19
C THR A 92 -1.18 7.72 -9.80
N SER A 93 -1.53 6.59 -9.18
CA SER A 93 -1.08 6.22 -7.84
C SER A 93 -0.99 4.68 -7.79
N PRO A 94 0.22 4.09 -7.85
CA PRO A 94 1.54 4.74 -7.90
C PRO A 94 1.77 5.56 -9.18
N MET A 95 2.70 6.52 -9.11
CA MET A 95 2.87 7.52 -10.19
C MET A 95 3.85 7.08 -11.28
N HIS A 96 4.93 6.38 -10.91
CA HIS A 96 6.01 6.04 -11.83
C HIS A 96 5.98 4.54 -12.18
N PRO A 97 6.34 4.15 -13.43
CA PRO A 97 6.37 2.74 -13.82
C PRO A 97 7.19 1.83 -12.90
N ARG A 98 8.33 2.31 -12.39
CA ARG A 98 9.17 1.57 -11.43
C ARG A 98 8.44 1.28 -10.10
N GLN A 99 7.59 2.21 -9.65
CA GLN A 99 6.78 2.02 -8.45
C GLN A 99 5.68 0.99 -8.68
N CYS A 100 5.04 1.00 -9.85
CA CYS A 100 4.07 -0.03 -10.22
C CYS A 100 4.72 -1.41 -10.29
N GLU A 101 5.93 -1.50 -10.86
CA GLU A 101 6.67 -2.76 -10.93
C GLU A 101 7.06 -3.29 -9.55
N GLN A 102 7.47 -2.40 -8.62
CA GLN A 102 7.70 -2.80 -7.23
C GLN A 102 6.42 -3.34 -6.57
N VAL A 103 5.24 -2.75 -6.82
CA VAL A 103 3.97 -3.28 -6.31
C VAL A 103 3.73 -4.70 -6.84
N ARG A 104 3.92 -4.93 -8.14
CA ARG A 104 3.77 -6.27 -8.75
C ARG A 104 4.72 -7.28 -8.11
N LYS A 105 6.00 -6.93 -8.01
CA LYS A 105 7.03 -7.79 -7.42
C LYS A 105 6.70 -8.16 -5.97
N VAL A 106 6.36 -7.17 -5.13
CA VAL A 106 6.07 -7.40 -3.71
C VAL A 106 4.80 -8.23 -3.50
N LEU A 107 3.73 -7.96 -4.25
CA LEU A 107 2.50 -8.76 -4.15
C LEU A 107 2.69 -10.18 -4.70
N LYS A 108 3.57 -10.37 -5.69
CA LYS A 108 3.98 -11.71 -6.11
C LYS A 108 4.70 -12.45 -4.98
N MET A 109 5.69 -11.80 -4.34
CA MET A 109 6.41 -12.38 -3.19
C MET A 109 5.44 -12.79 -2.06
N TYR A 110 4.47 -11.93 -1.74
CA TYR A 110 3.43 -12.23 -0.75
C TYR A 110 2.61 -13.48 -1.12
N LYS A 111 2.18 -13.60 -2.38
CA LYS A 111 1.42 -14.76 -2.86
C LYS A 111 2.27 -16.04 -2.82
N ASP A 112 3.53 -15.97 -3.24
CA ASP A 112 4.45 -17.11 -3.22
C ASP A 112 4.69 -17.63 -1.77
N GLN A 113 4.67 -16.74 -0.78
CA GLN A 113 4.77 -17.09 0.65
C GLN A 113 3.46 -17.67 1.24
N GLN A 114 2.35 -17.60 0.52
CA GLN A 114 1.01 -18.03 0.96
C GLN A 114 0.39 -19.05 0.00
N PRO A 115 1.00 -20.24 -0.20
CA PRO A 115 0.61 -21.20 -1.23
C PRO A 115 -0.83 -21.75 -1.10
N ASN A 116 -1.48 -21.57 0.06
CA ASN A 116 -2.82 -22.08 0.34
C ASN A 116 -3.98 -21.12 0.01
N LEU A 117 -3.72 -19.94 -0.55
CA LEU A 117 -4.77 -18.95 -0.89
C LEU A 117 -5.35 -19.09 -2.30
N ILE A 118 -4.80 -19.97 -3.15
CA ILE A 118 -5.23 -20.15 -4.55
C ILE A 118 -6.46 -21.10 -4.67
N ASN A 119 -6.80 -21.87 -3.63
CA ASN A 119 -7.88 -22.88 -3.68
C ASN A 119 -9.04 -22.62 -2.71
N ARG A 120 -9.63 -21.41 -2.74
CA ARG A 120 -11.00 -21.22 -2.23
C ARG A 120 -11.80 -20.43 -3.24
N GLU A 121 -12.23 -21.16 -4.27
CA GLU A 121 -13.32 -20.74 -5.16
C GLU A 121 -14.60 -20.49 -4.34
N ILE A 122 -15.41 -19.60 -4.90
CA ILE A 122 -16.70 -19.08 -4.43
C ILE A 122 -17.73 -20.20 -4.29
#